data_AF-A0A2N2YGA7-F1
#
_entry.id   AF-A0A2N2YGA7-F1
#
_cell.length_a   1.000
_cell.length_b   1.000
_cell.length_c   1.000
_cell.angle_alpha   90.00
_cell.angle_beta   90.00
_cell.angle_gamma   90.00
#
_symmetry.space_group_name_H-M   'P 1'
#
loop_
_entity.id
_entity.type
_entity.pdbx_description
1 polymer ?
#
loop_
_entity_poly.entity_id
_entity_poly.type
_entity_poly.pdbx_seq_one_letter_code
_entity_poly.pdbx_strand_id
1 'polypeptide(L)' 'MIKKASENGISATIEKHGIYAASYYSLKKKLDQMGVEGLEHGMTPEHIKRIRQLEKENSLLKQLLAEKEMEGKLKSELL' A
#
# COMPACT_ATOMS: atom_id res chain seq x y z
N MET A 1 17.10 -3.02 1.68
CA MET A 1 18.03 -3.10 0.53
C MET A 1 18.19 -1.76 -0.17
N ILE A 2 17.13 -1.16 -0.74
CA ILE A 2 17.23 0.14 -1.45
C ILE A 2 17.76 1.26 -0.55
N LYS A 3 17.24 1.39 0.69
CA LYS A 3 17.72 2.37 1.68
C LYS A 3 19.21 2.19 2.00
N LYS A 4 19.64 0.95 2.26
CA LYS A 4 21.05 0.59 2.50
C LYS A 4 21.96 0.86 1.30
N ALA A 5 21.47 0.76 0.06
CA ALA A 5 22.21 1.11 -1.15
C ALA A 5 22.41 2.62 -1.31
N SER A 6 21.44 3.41 -0.86
CA SER A 6 21.60 4.87 -0.83
C SER A 6 22.65 5.32 0.19
N GLU A 7 22.81 4.57 1.27
CA GLU A 7 23.73 4.89 2.38
C GLU A 7 25.16 4.35 2.14
N ASN A 8 25.30 3.12 1.62
CA ASN A 8 26.59 2.42 1.47
C ASN A 8 27.11 2.37 0.03
N GLY A 9 26.41 3.00 -0.91
CA GLY A 9 26.69 2.91 -2.33
C GLY A 9 26.05 1.68 -3.00
N ILE A 10 25.70 1.88 -4.28
CA ILE A 10 24.94 0.92 -5.08
C ILE A 10 25.76 -0.35 -5.34
N SER A 11 27.04 -0.21 -5.74
CA SER A 11 27.91 -1.35 -6.08
C SER A 11 28.15 -2.29 -4.89
N ALA A 12 28.47 -1.74 -3.71
CA ALA A 12 28.68 -2.53 -2.50
C ALA A 12 27.41 -3.27 -2.04
N THR A 13 26.23 -2.70 -2.31
CA THR A 13 24.96 -3.32 -1.93
C THR A 13 24.50 -4.37 -2.93
N ILE A 14 24.78 -4.18 -4.22
CA ILE A 14 24.60 -5.18 -5.28
C ILE A 14 25.45 -6.42 -4.98
N GLU A 15 26.73 -6.22 -4.71
CA GLU A 15 27.69 -7.29 -4.42
C GLU A 15 27.33 -8.06 -3.14
N LYS A 16 27.01 -7.34 -2.06
CA LYS A 16 26.64 -7.94 -0.77
C LYS A 16 25.35 -8.76 -0.81
N HIS A 17 24.40 -8.39 -1.66
CA HIS A 17 23.10 -9.06 -1.76
C HIS A 17 22.98 -9.99 -2.97
N GLY A 18 24.01 -10.09 -3.81
CA GLY A 18 24.01 -10.95 -5.00
C GLY A 18 22.94 -10.60 -6.03
N ILE A 19 22.54 -9.33 -6.09
CA ILE A 19 21.44 -8.85 -6.94
C ILE A 19 21.99 -8.13 -8.16
N TYR A 20 21.38 -8.31 -9.33
CA TYR A 20 21.79 -7.61 -10.55
C TYR A 20 21.48 -6.12 -10.45
N ALA A 21 22.34 -5.28 -11.05
CA ALA A 21 22.11 -3.83 -11.12
C ALA A 21 20.75 -3.48 -11.76
N ALA A 22 20.35 -4.22 -12.81
CA ALA A 22 19.05 -4.07 -13.45
C ALA A 22 17.88 -4.29 -12.48
N SER A 23 17.98 -5.30 -11.61
CA SER A 23 16.98 -5.58 -10.57
C SER A 23 16.92 -4.45 -9.55
N TYR A 24 18.07 -3.90 -9.13
CA TYR A 24 18.12 -2.74 -8.24
C TYR A 24 17.39 -1.53 -8.83
N TYR A 25 17.70 -1.15 -10.07
CA TYR A 25 17.07 0.01 -10.71
C TYR A 25 15.57 -0.21 -10.97
N SER A 26 15.17 -1.44 -11.33
CA SER A 26 13.75 -1.80 -11.47
C SER A 26 12.99 -1.64 -10.15
N LEU A 27 13.55 -2.12 -9.04
CA LEU A 27 12.95 -1.97 -7.72
C LEU A 27 12.94 -0.51 -7.25
N LYS A 28 14.01 0.25 -7.51
CA LYS A 28 14.05 1.69 -7.22
C LYS A 28 12.96 2.44 -7.99
N LYS A 29 12.80 2.16 -9.29
CA LYS A 29 11.75 2.74 -10.12
C LYS A 29 10.35 2.41 -9.59
N LYS A 30 10.11 1.16 -9.18
CA LYS A 30 8.83 0.75 -8.55
C LYS A 30 8.58 1.50 -7.25
N LEU A 31 9.59 1.62 -6.40
CA LEU A 31 9.50 2.38 -5.15
C LEU A 31 9.18 3.86 -5.41
N ASP A 32 9.85 4.50 -6.37
CA ASP A 32 9.65 5.91 -6.69
C ASP A 32 8.25 6.18 -7.27
N GLN A 33 7.70 5.23 -8.04
CA GLN A 33 6.39 5.38 -8.69
C GLN A 33 5.20 5.04 -7.79
N MET A 34 5.35 4.02 -6.95
CA MET A 34 4.23 3.37 -6.24
C MET A 34 4.43 3.32 -4.72
N GLY A 35 5.55 3.84 -4.21
CA GLY A 35 5.91 3.70 -2.81
C GLY A 35 6.26 2.25 -2.47
N VAL A 36 6.27 1.94 -1.17
CA VAL A 36 6.67 0.63 -0.64
C VAL A 36 5.75 -0.49 -1.15
N GLU A 37 4.45 -0.18 -1.31
CA GLU A 37 3.42 -1.08 -1.86
C GLU A 37 3.78 -1.59 -3.25
N GLY A 38 4.46 -0.77 -4.06
CA GLY A 38 4.92 -1.15 -5.39
C GLY A 38 6.00 -2.24 -5.42
N LEU A 39 6.60 -2.55 -4.27
CA LEU A 39 7.59 -3.62 -4.14
C LEU A 39 6.95 -4.99 -3.88
N GLU A 40 5.65 -5.05 -3.60
CA GLU A 40 4.93 -6.31 -3.48
C GLU A 40 4.85 -7.05 -4.83
N HIS A 41 4.77 -8.38 -4.76
CA HIS A 41 4.77 -9.20 -5.96
C HIS A 41 3.49 -8.97 -6.79
N GLY A 42 3.65 -8.76 -8.09
CA GLY A 42 2.53 -8.54 -9.01
C GLY A 42 1.87 -7.16 -8.92
N MET A 43 2.45 -6.22 -8.17
CA MET A 43 1.82 -4.94 -7.92
C MET A 43 1.97 -3.93 -9.07
N THR A 44 0.86 -3.30 -9.46
CA THR A 44 0.78 -2.32 -10.55
C THR A 44 0.11 -1.01 -10.08
N PRO A 45 0.31 0.11 -10.80
CA PRO A 45 -0.37 1.37 -10.48
C PRO A 45 -1.90 1.26 -10.46
N GLU A 46 -2.48 0.43 -11.34
CA GLU A 46 -3.92 0.18 -11.41
C GLU A 46 -4.41 -0.55 -10.17
N HIS A 47 -3.65 -1.52 -9.67
CA HIS A 47 -3.97 -2.20 -8.41
C HIS A 47 -4.00 -1.23 -7.24
N ILE A 48 -3.01 -0.34 -7.12
CA ILE A 48 -2.97 0.68 -6.05
C ILE A 48 -4.16 1.64 -6.16
N LYS A 49 -4.48 2.08 -7.39
CA LYS A 49 -5.66 2.93 -7.62
C LYS A 49 -6.94 2.22 -7.18
N ARG A 50 -7.08 0.93 -7.47
CA ARG A 50 -8.24 0.12 -7.07
C ARG A 50 -8.31 -0.06 -5.56
N ILE A 51 -7.18 -0.33 -4.90
CA ILE A 51 -7.09 -0.43 -3.44
C ILE A 51 -7.59 0.87 -2.80
N ARG A 52 -7.07 2.03 -3.21
CA ARG A 52 -7.49 3.33 -2.65
C ARG A 52 -8.97 3.62 -2.86
N GLN A 53 -9.54 3.19 -3.99
CA GLN A 53 -10.98 3.30 -4.23
C GLN A 53 -11.76 2.43 -3.25
N LEU A 54 -11.36 1.17 -3.09
CA LEU A 54 -12.00 0.22 -2.19
C LEU A 54 -11.88 0.64 -0.72
N GLU A 55 -10.76 1.22 -0.30
CA GLU A 55 -10.58 1.74 1.05
C GLU A 55 -11.56 2.88 1.35
N LYS A 56 -11.73 3.81 0.40
CA LYS A 56 -12.72 4.90 0.52
C LYS A 56 -14.15 4.37 0.61
N GLU A 57 -14.48 3.42 -0.26
CA GLU A 57 -15.80 2.78 -0.28
C GLU A 57 -16.05 2.03 1.03
N ASN A 58 -15.07 1.27 1.53
CA ASN A 58 -15.16 0.55 2.79
C ASN A 58 -15.33 1.50 3.98
N SER A 59 -14.61 2.63 4.00
CA SER A 59 -14.77 3.65 5.03
C SER A 59 -16.18 4.22 5.05
N LEU A 60 -16.73 4.56 3.88
CA LEU A 60 -18.10 5.07 3.77
C LEU A 60 -19.13 4.04 4.24
N LEU A 61 -18.98 2.77 3.83
CA LEU A 61 -19.87 1.69 4.24
C LEU A 61 -19.86 1.48 5.76
N LYS A 62 -18.69 1.60 6.40
CA LYS A 62 -18.58 1.52 7.86
C LYS A 62 -19.31 2.67 8.56
N GLN A 63 -19.24 3.89 8.03
CA GLN A 63 -19.96 5.04 8.57
C GLN A 63 -21.48 4.84 8.46
N LEU A 64 -21.97 4.45 7.29
CA LEU A 64 -23.40 4.18 7.07
C LEU A 64 -23.92 3.04 7.96
N LEU A 65 -23.09 2.00 8.17
CA LEU A 65 -23.45 0.91 9.08
C LEU A 65 -23.58 1.41 10.52
N ALA A 66 -22.63 2.22 11.00
CA ALA A 66 -22.69 2.80 12.33
C ALA A 66 -23.94 3.69 12.52
N GLU A 67 -24.28 4.52 11.53
CA GLU A 67 -25.51 5.33 11.53
C GLU A 67 -26.76 4.45 11.65
N LYS A 68 -26.84 3.40 10.83
CA LYS A 68 -27.97 2.46 10.85
C LYS A 68 -28.11 1.72 12.18
N GLU A 69 -26.98 1.30 12.77
CA GLU A 69 -26.98 0.66 14.08
C GLU A 69 -27.44 1.61 15.20
N MET A 70 -27.06 2.90 15.13
CA MET A 70 -27.54 3.92 16.07
C MET A 70 -29.04 4.17 15.91
N GLU A 71 -29.56 4.31 14.68
CA GLU A 71 -30.99 4.44 14.43
C GLU A 71 -31.79 3.24 14.95
N GLY A 72 -31.24 2.02 14.80
CA GLY A 72 -31.85 0.80 15.32
C GLY A 72 -31.97 0.83 16.84
N LYS A 73 -30.89 1.19 17.54
CA LYS A 73 -30.88 1.31 19.02
C LYS A 73 -31.90 2.33 19.52
N LEU A 74 -31.94 3.53 18.91
CA LEU A 74 -32.91 4.56 19.28
C LEU A 74 -34.36 4.08 19.12
N LYS A 75 -34.66 3.34 18.04
CA LYS A 75 -36.00 2.76 17.84
C LYS A 75 -36.33 1.69 18.89
N SER A 76 -35.36 0.88 19.31
CA SER A 76 -35.55 -0.11 20.37
C SER A 76 -35.75 0.52 21.75
N GLU A 77 -35.15 1.67 22.04
CA GLU A 77 -35.33 2.38 23.30
C GLU A 77 -36.66 3.13 23.41
N LEU A 78 -37.31 3.41 22.28
CA LEU A 78 -38.62 4.07 22.20
C LEU A 78 -39.82 3.09 22.29
N LEU A 79 -39.56 1.78 22.33
CA LEU A 79 -40.54 0.70 22.46
C LEU A 79 -40.48 0.07 23.85
#